data_AF-A0A7V8VND7-F1
#
_entry.id   AF-A0A7V8VND7-F1
#
_cell.length_a   1.000
_cell.length_b   1.000
_cell.length_c   1.000
_cell.angle_alpha   90.00
_cell.angle_beta   90.00
_cell.angle_gamma   90.00
#
_symmetry.space_group_name_H-M   'P 1'
#
loop_
_entity.id
_entity.type
_entity.pdbx_description
1 polymer ?
#
loop_
_entity_poly.entity_id
_entity_poly.type
_entity_poly.pdbx_seq_one_letter_code
_entity_poly.pdbx_strand_id
1 'polypeptide(L)'
;DDLKRVRGWQDFTARPDWDAAFTVNSTGPIDLAWASRELLLSLPGMTDARINQFLALRRGPDEQDGTEDDAAFKSIDEIRQALGFSPEQFKQLAPLVSFKDDVVRVVSVGKSGPVTRTVQMVVRKGANVPQLITWKEL
;
A
#
# COMPACT_ATOMS: atom_id res chain seq x y z
N ASP A 1 -3.12 10.12 16.05
CA ASP A 1 -3.46 9.87 17.47
C ASP A 1 -4.88 9.38 17.72
N ASP A 2 -5.85 9.62 16.83
CA ASP A 2 -7.25 9.24 17.09
C ASP A 2 -7.46 7.74 17.30
N LEU A 3 -6.66 6.89 16.65
CA LEU A 3 -6.74 5.43 16.77
C LEU A 3 -6.39 4.94 18.18
N LYS A 4 -5.55 5.68 18.92
CA LYS A 4 -5.24 5.38 20.34
C LYS A 4 -6.46 5.60 21.25
N ARG A 5 -7.48 6.31 20.77
CA ARG A 5 -8.73 6.58 21.51
C ARG A 5 -9.78 5.50 21.27
N VAL A 6 -9.55 4.57 20.34
CA VAL A 6 -10.48 3.46 20.07
C VAL A 6 -10.41 2.46 21.22
N ARG A 7 -11.56 2.21 21.86
CA ARG A 7 -11.65 1.22 22.94
C ARG A 7 -11.27 -0.17 22.42
N GLY A 8 -10.35 -0.83 23.11
CA GLY A 8 -9.85 -2.17 22.76
C GLY A 8 -8.58 -2.16 21.90
N TRP A 9 -8.10 -0.99 21.49
CA TRP A 9 -6.90 -0.85 20.65
C TRP A 9 -5.64 -0.48 21.44
N GLN A 10 -5.70 -0.49 22.78
CA GLN A 10 -4.59 -0.07 23.63
C GLN A 10 -3.34 -0.90 23.38
N ASP A 11 -3.46 -2.24 23.39
CA ASP A 11 -2.31 -3.14 23.21
C ASP A 11 -1.73 -3.07 21.80
N PHE A 12 -2.60 -2.86 20.79
CA PHE A 12 -2.19 -2.75 19.41
C PHE A 12 -1.43 -1.44 19.15
N THR A 13 -1.97 -0.31 19.62
CA THR A 13 -1.36 1.01 19.46
C THR A 13 -0.19 1.29 20.41
N ALA A 14 0.08 0.38 21.35
CA ALA A 14 1.27 0.41 22.20
C ALA A 14 2.52 -0.17 21.52
N ARG A 15 2.35 -0.96 20.44
CA ARG A 15 3.49 -1.52 19.71
C ARG A 15 4.25 -0.42 18.97
N PRO A 16 5.59 -0.45 18.92
CA PRO A 16 6.35 0.38 17.98
C PRO A 16 5.82 0.20 16.56
N ASP A 17 5.78 1.28 15.78
CA ASP A 17 5.40 1.29 14.36
C ASP A 17 4.02 0.69 14.04
N TRP A 18 3.08 0.67 15.00
CA TRP A 18 1.72 0.16 14.78
C TRP A 18 1.01 0.83 13.58
N ASP A 19 1.35 2.09 13.29
CA ASP A 19 0.79 2.92 12.23
C ASP A 19 1.41 2.66 10.84
N ALA A 20 2.37 1.74 10.76
CA ALA A 20 2.86 1.19 9.50
C ALA A 20 1.92 0.11 8.93
N ALA A 21 1.12 -0.55 9.77
CA ALA A 21 0.31 -1.70 9.37
C ALA A 21 -1.00 -1.34 8.64
N PHE A 22 -1.42 -0.07 8.67
CA PHE A 22 -2.67 0.37 8.02
C PHE A 22 -2.67 1.88 7.78
N THR A 23 -3.70 2.34 7.07
CA THR A 23 -3.93 3.75 6.78
C THR A 23 -5.40 4.10 7.02
N VAL A 24 -5.64 5.34 7.46
CA VAL A 24 -6.98 5.94 7.53
C VAL A 24 -7.23 6.96 6.42
N ASN A 25 -6.23 7.14 5.53
CA ASN A 25 -6.25 8.20 4.51
C ASN A 25 -6.48 7.66 3.09
N SER A 26 -6.53 6.34 2.89
CA SER A 26 -6.85 5.77 1.57
C SER A 26 -8.25 6.18 1.15
N THR A 27 -8.44 6.39 -0.16
CA THR A 27 -9.71 6.79 -0.75
C THR A 27 -10.47 5.63 -1.41
N GLY A 28 -9.97 4.40 -1.31
CA GLY A 28 -10.52 3.31 -2.11
C GLY A 28 -10.13 1.90 -1.66
N PRO A 29 -10.32 0.92 -2.55
CA PRO A 29 -9.92 -0.46 -2.33
C PRO A 29 -8.39 -0.61 -2.22
N ILE A 30 -7.92 -1.73 -1.69
CA ILE A 30 -6.50 -1.99 -1.43
C ILE A 30 -5.70 -1.89 -2.74
N ASP A 31 -4.70 -1.00 -2.75
CA ASP A 31 -3.76 -0.89 -3.87
C ASP A 31 -2.76 -2.04 -3.86
N LEU A 32 -2.90 -2.99 -4.78
CA LEU A 32 -2.03 -4.16 -4.83
C LEU A 32 -0.63 -3.83 -5.38
N ALA A 33 -0.42 -2.66 -6.00
CA ALA A 33 0.92 -2.22 -6.38
C ALA A 33 1.81 -2.03 -5.13
N TRP A 34 1.20 -1.67 -4.00
CA TRP A 34 1.91 -1.40 -2.74
C TRP A 34 1.51 -2.32 -1.58
N ALA A 35 0.55 -3.21 -1.79
CA ALA A 35 0.09 -4.13 -0.75
C ALA A 35 1.23 -5.02 -0.26
N SER A 36 1.35 -5.14 1.07
CA SER A 36 2.29 -6.06 1.70
C SER A 36 1.85 -7.51 1.52
N ARG A 37 2.79 -8.46 1.69
CA ARG A 37 2.48 -9.89 1.68
C ARG A 37 1.36 -10.25 2.65
N GLU A 38 1.41 -9.72 3.87
CA GLU A 38 0.43 -10.00 4.93
C GLU A 38 -0.96 -9.49 4.53
N LEU A 39 -1.04 -8.30 3.94
CA LEU A 39 -2.30 -7.75 3.45
C LEU A 39 -2.84 -8.58 2.29
N LEU A 40 -1.99 -9.01 1.37
CA LEU A 40 -2.39 -9.92 0.29
C LEU A 40 -2.93 -11.25 0.83
N LEU A 41 -2.29 -11.85 1.84
CA LEU A 41 -2.76 -13.08 2.49
C LEU A 41 -4.14 -12.92 3.15
N SER A 42 -4.50 -11.71 3.57
CA SER A 42 -5.82 -11.44 4.16
C SER A 42 -6.96 -11.40 3.13
N LEU A 43 -6.66 -11.32 1.84
CA LEU A 43 -7.65 -11.22 0.78
C LEU A 43 -8.29 -12.58 0.44
N PRO A 44 -9.60 -12.61 0.09
CA PRO A 44 -10.29 -13.85 -0.26
C PRO A 44 -9.62 -14.61 -1.41
N GLY A 45 -9.39 -15.91 -1.22
CA GLY A 45 -8.86 -16.80 -2.25
C GLY A 45 -7.36 -16.66 -2.52
N MET A 46 -6.66 -15.77 -1.82
CA MET A 46 -5.20 -15.69 -1.91
C MET A 46 -4.54 -16.88 -1.21
N THR A 47 -3.46 -17.36 -1.81
CA THR A 47 -2.62 -18.44 -1.29
C THR A 47 -1.16 -18.03 -1.41
N ASP A 48 -0.27 -18.63 -0.62
CA ASP A 48 1.17 -18.34 -0.70
C ASP A 48 1.73 -18.50 -2.12
N ALA A 49 1.28 -19.51 -2.86
CA ALA A 49 1.71 -19.74 -4.24
C ALA A 49 1.30 -18.58 -5.17
N ARG A 50 0.03 -18.13 -5.09
CA ARG A 50 -0.46 -16.99 -5.89
C ARG A 50 0.28 -15.70 -5.53
N ILE A 51 0.50 -15.47 -4.25
CA ILE A 51 1.19 -14.30 -3.75
C ILE A 51 2.66 -14.30 -4.19
N ASN A 52 3.34 -15.45 -4.11
CA ASN A 52 4.72 -15.56 -4.58
C ASN A 52 4.83 -15.23 -6.07
N GLN A 53 3.92 -15.79 -6.89
CA GLN A 53 3.87 -15.51 -8.32
C GLN A 53 3.58 -14.02 -8.59
N PHE A 54 2.60 -13.45 -7.90
CA PHE A 54 2.24 -12.05 -8.05
C PHE A 54 3.39 -11.11 -7.66
N LEU A 55 4.02 -11.33 -6.51
CA LEU A 55 5.14 -10.51 -6.04
C LEU A 55 6.36 -10.64 -6.97
N ALA A 56 6.64 -11.83 -7.49
CA ALA A 56 7.70 -12.02 -8.48
C ALA A 56 7.42 -11.25 -9.78
N LEU A 57 6.17 -11.23 -10.24
CA LEU A 57 5.77 -10.45 -11.40
C LEU A 57 5.79 -8.95 -11.11
N ARG A 58 5.39 -8.54 -9.91
CA ARG A 58 5.37 -7.14 -9.49
C ARG A 58 6.77 -6.52 -9.48
N ARG A 59 7.73 -7.21 -8.87
CA ARG A 59 9.13 -6.76 -8.68
C ARG A 59 9.97 -6.65 -9.97
N GLY A 60 9.39 -7.04 -11.10
CA GLY A 60 10.12 -6.97 -12.37
C GLY A 60 11.44 -7.77 -12.39
N PRO A 61 12.32 -7.45 -13.36
CA PRO A 61 13.61 -8.11 -13.56
C PRO A 61 14.64 -7.91 -12.44
N ASP A 62 14.58 -6.80 -11.69
CA ASP A 62 15.57 -6.51 -10.64
C ASP A 62 15.27 -7.17 -9.28
N GLU A 63 14.14 -7.88 -9.20
CA GLU A 63 13.64 -8.61 -8.04
C GLU A 63 13.42 -7.72 -6.79
N GLN A 64 13.34 -6.41 -6.98
CA GLN A 64 13.09 -5.43 -5.93
C GLN A 64 11.72 -4.79 -6.11
N ASP A 65 11.14 -4.35 -5.01
CA ASP A 65 9.79 -3.78 -4.97
C ASP A 65 9.91 -2.28 -4.73
N GLY A 66 9.08 -1.49 -5.39
CA GLY A 66 9.12 -0.02 -5.35
C GLY A 66 10.17 0.59 -6.30
N THR A 67 10.58 -0.13 -7.34
CA THR A 67 11.55 0.31 -8.35
C THR A 67 10.87 0.72 -9.66
N GLU A 68 11.63 1.33 -10.57
CA GLU A 68 11.06 1.85 -11.84
C GLU A 68 10.57 0.75 -12.79
N ASP A 69 11.08 -0.47 -12.63
CA ASP A 69 10.75 -1.64 -13.45
C ASP A 69 9.61 -2.49 -12.89
N ASP A 70 8.98 -2.05 -11.79
CA ASP A 70 7.80 -2.69 -11.24
C ASP A 70 6.65 -2.75 -12.27
N ALA A 71 5.93 -3.88 -12.28
CA ALA A 71 4.83 -4.09 -13.22
C ALA A 71 3.66 -3.12 -12.97
N ALA A 72 3.39 -2.25 -13.95
CA ALA A 72 2.23 -1.39 -13.98
C ALA A 72 1.03 -2.07 -14.65
N PHE A 73 -0.01 -2.39 -13.87
CA PHE A 73 -1.25 -2.98 -14.37
C PHE A 73 -2.23 -1.88 -14.79
N LYS A 74 -2.80 -2.03 -15.99
CA LYS A 74 -3.68 -1.03 -16.61
C LYS A 74 -5.15 -1.32 -16.40
N SER A 75 -5.50 -2.53 -16.00
CA SER A 75 -6.90 -2.93 -15.79
C SER A 75 -7.07 -4.00 -14.73
N ILE A 76 -8.28 -4.02 -14.13
CA ILE A 76 -8.71 -5.07 -13.20
C ILE A 76 -8.62 -6.48 -13.82
N ASP A 77 -8.77 -6.62 -15.13
CA ASP A 77 -8.65 -7.94 -15.76
C ASP A 77 -7.19 -8.42 -15.84
N GLU A 78 -6.24 -7.53 -16.14
CA GLU A 78 -4.79 -7.88 -16.09
C GLU A 78 -4.38 -8.36 -14.70
N ILE A 79 -4.94 -7.72 -13.67
CA ILE A 79 -4.72 -8.06 -12.26
C ILE A 79 -5.25 -9.46 -11.96
N ARG A 80 -6.49 -9.74 -12.38
CA ARG A 80 -7.11 -11.06 -12.23
C ARG A 80 -6.25 -12.14 -12.88
N GLN A 81 -5.77 -11.89 -14.09
CA GLN A 81 -4.92 -12.83 -14.83
C GLN A 81 -3.58 -13.05 -14.13
N ALA A 82 -2.93 -11.98 -13.66
CA ALA A 82 -1.66 -12.07 -12.94
C ALA A 82 -1.78 -12.82 -11.61
N LEU A 83 -2.91 -12.68 -10.93
CA LEU A 83 -3.25 -13.43 -9.72
C LEU A 83 -3.73 -14.86 -10.00
N GLY A 84 -3.91 -15.22 -11.27
CA GLY A 84 -4.35 -16.55 -11.73
C GLY A 84 -5.79 -16.89 -11.36
N PHE A 85 -6.66 -15.91 -11.15
CA PHE A 85 -8.07 -16.16 -10.76
C PHE A 85 -8.96 -16.40 -11.98
N SER A 86 -9.91 -17.32 -11.86
CA SER A 86 -11.03 -17.37 -12.81
C SER A 86 -11.94 -16.14 -12.63
N PRO A 87 -12.73 -15.75 -13.65
CA PRO A 87 -13.69 -14.66 -13.53
C PRO A 87 -14.63 -14.82 -12.33
N GLU A 88 -15.11 -16.03 -12.06
CA GLU A 88 -16.03 -16.34 -10.95
C GLU A 88 -15.35 -16.17 -9.59
N GLN A 89 -14.13 -16.67 -9.43
CA GLN A 89 -13.36 -16.53 -8.19
C GLN A 89 -13.07 -15.06 -7.89
N PHE A 90 -12.82 -14.26 -8.93
CA PHE A 90 -12.45 -12.87 -8.80
C PHE A 90 -13.62 -11.95 -8.44
N LYS A 91 -14.88 -12.39 -8.58
CA LYS A 91 -16.07 -11.57 -8.26
C LYS A 91 -16.08 -11.03 -6.83
N GLN A 92 -15.58 -11.81 -5.87
CA GLN A 92 -15.52 -11.40 -4.47
C GLN A 92 -14.32 -10.50 -4.16
N LEU A 93 -13.25 -10.62 -4.95
CA LEU A 93 -12.01 -9.87 -4.77
C LEU A 93 -12.05 -8.51 -5.47
N ALA A 94 -12.67 -8.43 -6.65
CA ALA A 94 -12.76 -7.24 -7.49
C ALA A 94 -13.14 -5.94 -6.75
N PRO A 95 -14.14 -5.90 -5.86
CA PRO A 95 -14.49 -4.65 -5.16
C PRO A 95 -13.50 -4.26 -4.05
N LEU A 96 -12.59 -5.16 -3.66
CA LEU A 96 -11.64 -4.95 -2.55
C LEU A 96 -10.26 -4.49 -3.01
N VAL A 97 -9.99 -4.50 -4.31
CA VAL A 97 -8.64 -4.27 -4.84
C VAL A 97 -8.61 -3.21 -5.94
N SER A 98 -7.50 -2.48 -5.99
CA SER A 98 -7.18 -1.48 -7.01
C SER A 98 -5.67 -1.50 -7.29
N PHE A 99 -5.19 -0.73 -8.28
CA PHE A 99 -3.76 -0.54 -8.58
C PHE A 99 -3.41 0.95 -8.75
N LYS A 100 -4.25 1.80 -8.16
CA LYS A 100 -4.14 3.23 -8.35
C LYS A 100 -4.81 3.95 -7.19
N ASP A 101 -4.13 3.99 -6.05
CA ASP A 101 -4.49 4.94 -5.00
C ASP A 101 -3.97 6.34 -5.38
N ASP A 102 -4.85 7.32 -5.23
CA ASP A 102 -4.52 8.72 -5.42
C ASP A 102 -3.83 9.30 -4.18
N VAL A 103 -3.86 8.60 -3.04
CA VAL A 103 -3.18 9.03 -1.82
C VAL A 103 -1.83 8.34 -1.68
N VAL A 104 -0.79 9.14 -1.48
CA VAL A 104 0.59 8.67 -1.29
C VAL A 104 1.17 9.20 0.02
N ARG A 105 2.03 8.38 0.64
CA ARG A 105 2.88 8.80 1.76
C ARG A 105 4.27 9.12 1.22
N VAL A 106 4.73 10.34 1.46
CA VAL A 106 6.07 10.79 1.08
C VAL A 106 6.89 10.91 2.35
N VAL A 107 8.05 10.23 2.38
CA VAL A 107 9.03 10.36 3.46
C VAL A 107 10.28 11.01 2.87
N SER A 108 10.63 12.18 3.39
CA SER A 108 11.82 12.92 2.99
C SER A 108 12.83 12.95 4.13
N VAL A 109 14.05 12.52 3.87
CA VAL A 109 15.15 12.49 4.85
C VAL A 109 16.22 13.48 4.40
N GLY A 110 16.31 14.62 5.07
CA GLY A 110 17.33 15.63 4.86
C GLY A 110 18.52 15.43 5.77
N LYS A 111 19.73 15.60 5.25
CA LYS A 111 20.98 15.50 6.03
C LYS A 111 21.85 16.74 5.80
N SER A 112 22.40 17.30 6.88
CA SER A 112 23.36 18.40 6.85
C SER A 112 24.40 18.22 7.96
N GLY A 113 25.64 17.93 7.57
CA GLY A 113 26.68 17.54 8.51
C GLY A 113 26.22 16.37 9.40
N PRO A 114 26.24 16.51 10.74
CA PRO A 114 25.76 15.46 11.66
C PRO A 114 24.24 15.46 11.87
N VAL A 115 23.50 16.44 11.32
CA VAL A 115 22.07 16.60 11.56
C VAL A 115 21.27 15.85 10.50
N THR A 116 20.33 15.00 10.95
CA THR A 116 19.33 14.36 10.09
C THR A 116 17.95 14.84 10.51
N ARG A 117 17.10 15.20 9.53
CA ARG A 117 15.69 15.55 9.72
C ARG A 117 14.84 14.70 8.81
N THR A 118 13.78 14.13 9.34
CA THR A 118 12.83 13.33 8.57
C THR A 118 11.47 14.01 8.60
N VAL A 119 10.89 14.22 7.42
CA VAL A 119 9.56 14.76 7.25
C VAL A 119 8.69 13.71 6.58
N GLN A 120 7.52 13.46 7.14
CA GLN A 120 6.50 12.60 6.57
C GLN A 120 5.29 13.44 6.15
N MET A 121 4.83 13.22 4.92
CA MET A 121 3.65 13.87 4.36
C MET A 121 2.70 12.82 3.82
N VAL A 122 1.39 13.02 3.99
CA VAL A 122 0.36 12.29 3.26
C VAL A 122 -0.29 13.26 2.29
N VAL A 123 -0.27 12.91 1.01
CA VAL A 123 -0.69 13.79 -0.09
C VAL A 123 -1.71 13.05 -0.95
N ARG A 124 -2.79 13.73 -1.32
CA ARG A 124 -3.70 13.25 -2.37
C ARG A 124 -3.29 13.88 -3.70
N LYS A 125 -3.06 13.06 -4.70
CA LYS A 125 -2.88 13.47 -6.11
C LYS A 125 -4.15 14.20 -6.54
N GLY A 126 -3.99 15.46 -6.94
CA GLY A 126 -5.05 16.26 -7.56
C GLY A 126 -4.79 16.38 -9.06
N ALA A 127 -5.81 16.77 -9.83
CA ALA A 127 -5.69 16.93 -11.28
C ALA A 127 -4.61 17.97 -11.69
N ASN A 128 -4.45 19.04 -10.90
CA ASN A 128 -3.47 20.10 -11.16
C ASN A 128 -2.57 20.43 -9.96
N VAL A 129 -3.11 20.36 -8.74
CA VAL A 129 -2.38 20.69 -7.51
C VAL A 129 -2.58 19.55 -6.50
N PRO A 130 -1.51 18.91 -6.02
CA PRO A 130 -1.60 17.93 -4.95
C PRO A 130 -2.13 18.56 -3.66
N GLN A 131 -2.99 17.84 -2.95
CA GLN A 131 -3.55 18.29 -1.67
C GLN A 131 -2.81 17.64 -0.51
N LEU A 132 -2.22 18.45 0.37
CA LEU A 132 -1.62 17.98 1.61
C LEU A 132 -2.71 17.58 2.61
N ILE A 133 -2.70 16.33 3.05
CA ILE A 133 -3.63 15.81 4.08
C ILE A 133 -2.99 15.95 5.46
N THR A 134 -1.78 15.43 5.63
CA THR A 134 -1.04 15.55 6.89
C THR A 134 0.43 15.84 6.64
N TRP A 135 1.05 16.55 7.59
CA TRP A 135 2.48 16.80 7.64
C TRP A 135 2.98 16.58 9.07
N LYS A 136 4.12 15.92 9.21
CA LYS A 136 4.76 15.65 10.50
C LYS A 136 6.28 15.61 10.34
N GLU A 137 6.98 16.25 11.25
CA GLU A 137 8.41 16.03 11.47
C GLU A 137 8.60 14.84 12.44
N LEU A 138 9.46 13.88 12.07
CA LEU A 138 9.74 12.66 12.83
C LEU A 138 11.00 12.80 13.68
#